data_AF-A0A2K6UZY3-F1
#
_entry.id   AF-A0A2K6UZY3-F1
#
_cell.length_a   1.000
_cell.length_b   1.000
_cell.length_c   1.000
_cell.angle_alpha   90.00
_cell.angle_beta   90.00
_cell.angle_gamma   90.00
#
_symmetry.space_group_name_H-M   'P 1'
#
loop_
_entity.id
_entity.type
_entity.pdbx_description
1 polymer ?
#
loop_
_entity_poly.entity_id
_entity_poly.type
_entity_poly.pdbx_seq_one_letter_code
_entity_poly.pdbx_strand_id
1 'polypeptide(L)'
;MALWALTRALRSLSLAPLTVAAPVPRLFPTAQMMDSALLQQSSVLMLLPCRPILTSVALNANFMSWKSRTKYTITPVKMRKSGGRDHTGRIRVHGIGGGHRQCYRMIDFLRFRPEETNSGPFEEKVIQVRYDPCRSADIALVAGGSRKRWIIATENMQAGDRILNSNHIGRMSVAAQEGDAHPLGALPVGTLINNVESEPGRGAQYIRAAGTCGVLLRKVNGTAIIQLPSKRQMQVLETCIATVGRVSNVDHNKRVIGKAGRNRWLGKRPNSGRWHRKGGWAGRKIRPLPPMKSYVKLPSAAAQS
;
A
#
# COMPACT_ATOMS: atom_id res chain seq x y z
N MET A 1 12.55 2.25 -52.58
CA MET A 1 11.63 2.37 -53.74
C MET A 1 10.29 1.80 -53.29
N ALA A 2 9.18 2.48 -53.06
CA ALA A 2 8.69 3.86 -53.13
C ALA A 2 7.39 3.83 -52.28
N LEU A 3 7.19 4.76 -51.33
CA LEU A 3 6.22 5.88 -51.38
C LEU A 3 4.74 5.47 -51.57
N TRP A 4 3.87 5.75 -50.57
CA TRP A 4 2.81 6.81 -50.59
C TRP A 4 1.50 6.32 -51.25
N ALA A 5 0.27 6.75 -50.94
CA ALA A 5 -0.28 7.83 -50.12
C ALA A 5 -1.74 7.50 -49.73
N LEU A 6 -2.21 8.14 -48.66
CA LEU A 6 -3.62 8.29 -48.28
C LEU A 6 -4.39 9.14 -49.29
N THR A 7 -5.54 8.66 -49.76
CA THR A 7 -6.52 9.46 -50.52
C THR A 7 -7.57 10.07 -49.60
N ARG A 8 -7.54 11.41 -49.50
CA ARG A 8 -8.61 12.29 -49.00
C ARG A 8 -9.75 12.34 -50.02
N ALA A 9 -10.99 12.20 -49.56
CA ALA A 9 -12.18 12.53 -50.34
C ALA A 9 -12.61 13.98 -50.07
N LEU A 10 -12.73 14.76 -51.15
CA LEU A 10 -13.34 16.09 -51.25
C LEU A 10 -14.74 15.95 -51.86
N ARG A 11 -15.72 16.71 -51.34
CA ARG A 11 -16.91 17.23 -52.05
C ARG A 11 -17.39 18.47 -51.29
N SER A 12 -17.04 19.67 -51.76
CA SER A 12 -17.79 20.57 -52.69
C SER A 12 -19.00 21.24 -52.00
N LEU A 13 -18.89 22.49 -51.54
CA LEU A 13 -19.11 23.78 -52.26
C LEU A 13 -20.57 24.06 -52.66
N SER A 14 -21.16 25.11 -52.06
CA SER A 14 -21.96 26.09 -52.81
C SER A 14 -21.80 27.48 -52.16
N LEU A 15 -21.65 28.50 -53.00
CA LEU A 15 -21.35 29.90 -52.70
C LEU A 15 -22.40 30.79 -53.35
N ALA A 16 -22.53 32.01 -52.81
CA ALA A 16 -23.00 33.28 -53.39
C ALA A 16 -24.41 33.77 -52.99
N PRO A 17 -24.69 35.10 -53.01
CA PRO A 17 -23.80 36.26 -52.83
C PRO A 17 -24.34 37.36 -51.87
N LEU A 18 -23.49 38.38 -51.64
CA LEU A 18 -23.72 39.66 -50.95
C LEU A 18 -24.45 40.69 -51.85
N THR A 19 -25.26 41.56 -51.24
CA THR A 19 -25.61 42.91 -51.75
C THR A 19 -25.64 43.95 -50.63
N VAL A 20 -25.20 45.16 -50.98
CA VAL A 20 -24.78 46.31 -50.16
C VAL A 20 -25.87 47.39 -50.06
N ALA A 21 -25.71 48.33 -49.10
CA ALA A 21 -26.30 49.70 -48.93
C ALA A 21 -27.39 49.82 -47.86
N ALA A 22 -27.51 50.84 -46.99
CA ALA A 22 -26.85 52.11 -46.65
C ALA A 22 -27.47 52.61 -45.30
N PRO A 23 -27.01 53.71 -44.65
CA PRO A 23 -27.04 53.90 -43.18
C PRO A 23 -27.93 55.03 -42.58
N VAL A 24 -27.97 55.12 -41.22
CA VAL A 24 -28.30 56.30 -40.33
C VAL A 24 -29.82 56.52 -39.98
N PRO A 25 -30.26 57.16 -38.86
CA PRO A 25 -29.56 57.78 -37.70
C PRO A 25 -29.95 57.31 -36.26
N ARG A 26 -29.10 57.76 -35.32
CA ARG A 26 -29.29 57.83 -33.86
C ARG A 26 -30.26 58.96 -33.47
N LEU A 27 -31.00 58.77 -32.39
CA LEU A 27 -31.58 59.84 -31.57
C LEU A 27 -31.40 59.50 -30.08
N PHE A 28 -30.58 60.30 -29.40
CA PHE A 28 -30.64 60.49 -27.95
C PHE A 28 -31.83 61.39 -27.61
N PRO A 29 -32.29 61.37 -26.35
CA PRO A 29 -32.24 62.63 -25.61
C PRO A 29 -31.68 62.51 -24.19
N THR A 30 -30.99 63.58 -23.83
CA THR A 30 -30.53 64.01 -22.50
C THR A 30 -31.67 64.67 -21.71
N ALA A 31 -31.80 64.38 -20.41
CA ALA A 31 -32.32 65.29 -19.36
C ALA A 31 -32.10 64.61 -18.00
N GLN A 32 -31.14 65.06 -17.19
CA GLN A 32 -31.21 66.11 -16.16
C GLN A 32 -31.23 65.51 -14.75
N MET A 33 -30.32 66.04 -13.93
CA MET A 33 -30.12 65.76 -12.52
C MET A 33 -31.23 66.42 -11.68
N MET A 34 -31.74 65.72 -10.68
CA MET A 34 -32.27 66.33 -9.47
C MET A 34 -31.83 65.51 -8.26
N ASP A 35 -31.08 66.17 -7.38
CA ASP A 35 -30.84 65.76 -6.00
C ASP A 35 -32.16 65.70 -5.21
N SER A 36 -32.31 64.69 -4.35
CA SER A 36 -32.76 64.90 -2.97
C SER A 36 -32.73 63.59 -2.18
N ALA A 37 -32.08 63.68 -1.03
CA ALA A 37 -31.93 62.64 -0.03
C ALA A 37 -33.27 62.15 0.50
N LEU A 38 -33.44 60.83 0.61
CA LEU A 38 -34.16 60.21 1.71
C LEU A 38 -33.49 58.87 2.06
N LEU A 39 -33.04 58.83 3.31
CA LEU A 39 -32.53 57.66 4.01
C LEU A 39 -33.49 56.47 3.89
N GLN A 40 -32.99 55.34 3.39
CA GLN A 40 -33.40 54.05 3.92
C GLN A 40 -32.27 53.03 3.73
N GLN A 41 -31.58 52.77 4.84
CA GLN A 41 -30.59 51.72 4.99
C GLN A 41 -31.23 50.38 4.66
N SER A 42 -30.85 49.78 3.53
CA SER A 42 -31.03 48.35 3.31
C SER A 42 -29.99 47.64 4.17
N SER A 43 -30.48 46.94 5.20
CA SER A 43 -29.67 46.15 6.10
C SER A 43 -28.88 45.11 5.31
N VAL A 44 -27.56 45.25 5.40
CA VAL A 44 -26.56 44.33 4.88
C VAL A 44 -26.94 42.91 5.28
N LEU A 45 -27.17 42.05 4.28
CA LEU A 45 -27.25 40.61 4.45
C LEU A 45 -25.91 40.16 5.05
N MET A 46 -25.88 40.03 6.38
CA MET A 46 -24.70 39.56 7.12
C MET A 46 -24.38 38.15 6.64
N LEU A 47 -23.39 38.04 5.75
CA LEU A 47 -22.73 36.78 5.45
C LEU A 47 -22.28 36.19 6.77
N LEU A 48 -22.94 35.10 7.17
CA LEU A 48 -22.55 34.29 8.33
C LEU A 48 -21.04 34.09 8.28
N PRO A 49 -20.28 34.47 9.34
CA PRO A 49 -18.85 34.28 9.33
C PRO A 49 -18.59 32.79 9.15
N CYS A 50 -17.96 32.44 8.03
CA CYS A 50 -17.48 31.09 7.77
C CYS A 50 -16.73 30.65 9.01
N ARG A 51 -17.22 29.60 9.69
CA ARG A 51 -16.58 29.08 10.90
C ARG A 51 -15.09 28.94 10.60
N PRO A 52 -14.20 29.61 11.37
CA PRO A 52 -12.78 29.36 11.20
C PRO A 52 -12.59 27.87 11.49
N ILE A 53 -12.04 27.13 10.52
CA ILE A 53 -11.57 25.77 10.75
C ILE A 53 -10.41 25.92 11.73
N LEU A 54 -10.71 25.86 13.02
CA LEU A 54 -9.72 25.84 14.09
C LEU A 54 -8.80 24.62 13.85
N THR A 55 -7.62 24.86 13.30
CA THR A 55 -6.62 23.80 13.06
C THR A 55 -5.84 23.42 14.31
N SER A 56 -6.09 24.06 15.44
CA SER A 56 -5.38 23.81 16.69
C SER A 56 -6.27 24.06 17.90
N VAL A 57 -7.24 23.17 18.14
CA VAL A 57 -7.70 22.94 19.51
C VAL A 57 -6.91 21.75 20.01
N ALA A 58 -6.00 22.00 20.96
CA ALA A 58 -5.45 20.95 21.79
C ALA A 58 -6.56 20.48 22.73
N LEU A 59 -7.46 19.66 22.20
CA LEU A 59 -8.32 18.85 23.03
C LEU A 59 -7.39 17.88 23.75
N ASN A 60 -7.47 17.80 25.08
CA ASN A 60 -7.15 16.57 25.80
C ASN A 60 -8.00 15.48 25.15
N ALA A 61 -7.47 14.86 24.10
CA ALA A 61 -8.22 14.01 23.23
C ALA A 61 -8.25 12.64 23.90
N ASN A 62 -9.44 12.19 24.30
CA ASN A 62 -9.68 10.81 24.69
C ASN A 62 -9.54 9.90 23.44
N PHE A 63 -8.30 9.74 22.95
CA PHE A 63 -8.00 8.93 21.79
C PHE A 63 -7.93 7.47 22.20
N MET A 64 -8.94 6.71 21.81
CA MET A 64 -8.95 5.26 21.90
C MET A 64 -8.60 4.65 20.55
N SER A 65 -7.60 3.77 20.55
CA SER A 65 -7.22 3.02 19.35
C SER A 65 -8.32 2.03 18.96
N TRP A 66 -8.66 1.96 17.67
CA TRP A 66 -9.60 0.95 17.17
C TRP A 66 -9.05 -0.48 17.21
N LYS A 67 -7.74 -0.64 17.47
CA LYS A 67 -7.04 -1.92 17.53
C LYS A 67 -7.19 -2.58 18.91
N SER A 68 -8.44 -2.74 19.37
CA SER A 68 -8.74 -3.34 20.68
C SER A 68 -9.21 -4.80 20.60
N ARG A 69 -9.44 -5.33 19.39
CA ARG A 69 -9.92 -6.70 19.21
C ARG A 69 -8.83 -7.71 19.60
N THR A 70 -9.22 -8.68 20.43
CA THR A 70 -8.35 -9.74 20.96
C THR A 70 -8.42 -11.03 20.15
N LYS A 71 -9.63 -11.47 19.79
CA LYS A 71 -9.85 -12.72 19.02
C LYS A 71 -9.71 -12.50 17.51
N TYR A 72 -9.12 -13.48 16.82
CA TYR A 72 -9.04 -13.48 15.36
C TYR A 72 -10.42 -13.61 14.72
N THR A 73 -10.66 -12.91 13.61
CA THR A 73 -11.90 -13.04 12.85
C THR A 73 -11.67 -12.75 11.37
N ILE A 74 -12.31 -13.54 10.50
CA ILE A 74 -12.26 -13.34 9.04
C ILE A 74 -13.11 -12.16 8.57
N THR A 75 -14.07 -11.71 9.38
CA THR A 75 -14.99 -10.63 9.03
C THR A 75 -14.26 -9.29 8.96
N PRO A 76 -14.57 -8.42 7.97
CA PRO A 76 -13.97 -7.11 7.89
C PRO A 76 -14.30 -6.25 9.12
N VAL A 77 -13.26 -5.77 9.80
CA VAL A 77 -13.37 -4.94 11.00
C VAL A 77 -13.45 -3.47 10.59
N LYS A 78 -14.40 -2.72 11.16
CA LYS A 78 -14.49 -1.28 10.95
C LYS A 78 -13.25 -0.61 11.55
N MET A 79 -12.44 0.05 10.72
CA MET A 79 -11.25 0.79 11.18
C MET A 79 -11.49 2.29 11.17
N ARG A 80 -10.91 2.99 12.14
CA ARG A 80 -10.88 4.46 12.19
C ARG A 80 -9.52 4.96 11.71
N LYS A 81 -9.51 5.91 10.78
CA LYS A 81 -8.27 6.53 10.28
C LYS A 81 -7.77 7.57 11.29
N SER A 82 -6.45 7.68 11.45
CA SER A 82 -5.83 8.66 12.37
C SER A 82 -5.68 10.06 11.77
N GLY A 83 -5.54 10.18 10.44
CA GLY A 83 -5.27 11.46 9.79
C GLY A 83 -3.89 12.06 10.11
N GLY A 84 -2.92 11.22 10.48
CA GLY A 84 -1.55 11.66 10.81
C GLY A 84 -1.35 12.20 12.22
N ARG A 85 -2.36 12.05 13.09
CA ARG A 85 -2.32 12.48 14.50
C ARG A 85 -1.90 11.35 15.44
N ASP A 86 -1.28 11.71 16.56
CA ASP A 86 -1.00 10.80 17.68
C ASP A 86 -2.12 10.83 18.73
N HIS A 87 -1.91 10.15 19.87
CA HIS A 87 -2.88 10.08 20.96
C HIS A 87 -3.13 11.44 21.63
N THR A 88 -2.17 12.37 21.56
CA THR A 88 -2.33 13.74 22.06
C THR A 88 -3.17 14.62 21.14
N GLY A 89 -3.48 14.14 19.93
CA GLY A 89 -4.21 14.89 18.91
C GLY A 89 -3.31 15.79 18.05
N ARG A 90 -2.01 15.87 18.32
CA ARG A 90 -1.05 16.64 17.52
C ARG A 90 -0.71 15.92 16.23
N ILE A 91 -0.41 16.67 15.17
CA ILE A 91 0.03 16.11 13.88
C ILE A 91 1.48 15.65 14.03
N ARG A 92 1.71 14.34 13.86
CA ARG A 92 3.06 13.75 13.85
C ARG A 92 3.55 13.41 12.45
N VAL A 93 2.62 13.08 11.54
CA VAL A 93 2.93 12.73 10.16
C VAL A 93 2.06 13.57 9.22
N HIS A 94 2.69 14.40 8.40
CA HIS A 94 2.01 15.22 7.40
C HIS A 94 1.57 14.39 6.19
N GLY A 95 0.68 14.93 5.36
CA GLY A 95 0.27 14.28 4.10
C GLY A 95 -0.77 13.16 4.25
N ILE A 96 -1.24 12.86 5.47
CA ILE A 96 -2.24 11.80 5.73
C ILE A 96 -3.59 12.44 6.09
N GLY A 97 -4.68 11.97 5.49
CA GLY A 97 -6.03 12.37 5.88
C GLY A 97 -7.08 12.21 4.78
N GLY A 98 -8.34 12.08 5.19
CA GLY A 98 -9.47 11.82 4.29
C GLY A 98 -9.42 10.40 3.68
N GLY A 99 -9.67 10.32 2.38
CA GLY A 99 -9.72 9.07 1.62
C GLY A 99 -10.97 8.23 1.87
N HIS A 100 -11.23 7.27 0.99
CA HIS A 100 -12.40 6.41 1.06
C HIS A 100 -12.43 5.59 2.36
N ARG A 101 -13.62 5.32 2.91
CA ARG A 101 -13.76 4.46 4.10
C ARG A 101 -13.26 3.05 3.79
N GLN A 102 -12.59 2.43 4.75
CA GLN A 102 -11.97 1.11 4.58
C GLN A 102 -12.32 0.24 5.79
N CYS A 103 -12.39 -1.07 5.55
CA CYS A 103 -12.51 -2.08 6.59
C CYS A 103 -11.22 -2.89 6.62
N TYR A 104 -10.70 -3.14 7.81
CA TYR A 104 -9.49 -3.91 8.03
C TYR A 104 -9.79 -5.40 8.02
N ARG A 105 -8.98 -6.18 7.30
CA ARG A 105 -9.02 -7.63 7.34
C ARG A 105 -7.85 -8.12 8.16
N MET A 106 -8.14 -8.94 9.18
CA MET A 106 -7.11 -9.55 10.01
C MET A 106 -6.39 -10.59 9.17
N ILE A 107 -5.06 -10.46 9.06
CA ILE A 107 -4.21 -11.39 8.30
C ILE A 107 -3.34 -12.15 9.28
N ASP A 108 -3.24 -13.45 9.06
CA ASP A 108 -2.34 -14.31 9.80
C ASP A 108 -0.98 -14.36 9.10
N PHE A 109 0.02 -13.70 9.70
CA PHE A 109 1.40 -13.68 9.18
C PHE A 109 2.23 -14.89 9.63
N LEU A 110 1.71 -15.69 10.57
CA LEU A 110 2.35 -16.92 11.01
C LEU A 110 1.73 -18.07 10.22
N ARG A 111 2.41 -18.50 9.15
CA ARG A 111 1.90 -19.56 8.26
C ARG A 111 1.79 -20.89 8.98
N PHE A 112 2.88 -21.35 9.58
CA PHE A 112 2.87 -22.54 10.42
C PHE A 112 2.34 -22.22 11.81
N ARG A 113 1.02 -22.33 11.98
CA ARG A 113 0.35 -22.32 13.29
C ARG A 113 -0.48 -23.60 13.38
N PRO A 114 -0.02 -24.67 14.01
CA PRO A 114 -0.84 -25.87 14.20
C PRO A 114 -2.17 -25.54 14.91
N GLU A 115 -3.21 -26.33 14.67
CA GLU A 115 -4.44 -26.26 15.48
C GLU A 115 -4.19 -26.92 16.83
N GLU A 116 -4.97 -26.57 17.87
CA GLU A 116 -4.78 -27.10 19.23
C GLU A 116 -4.76 -28.63 19.27
N THR A 117 -5.51 -29.28 18.35
CA THR A 117 -5.61 -30.74 18.25
C THR A 117 -4.48 -31.37 17.42
N ASN A 118 -3.84 -30.63 16.51
CA ASN A 118 -2.95 -31.20 15.48
C ASN A 118 -1.62 -30.45 15.44
N SER A 119 -0.55 -31.09 15.92
CA SER A 119 0.82 -30.53 15.96
C SER A 119 1.62 -30.71 14.65
N GLY A 120 1.16 -31.58 13.75
CA GLY A 120 1.89 -31.96 12.54
C GLY A 120 1.80 -30.95 11.37
N PRO A 121 2.50 -31.23 10.25
CA PRO A 121 2.29 -30.55 8.98
C PRO A 121 0.82 -30.62 8.56
N PHE A 122 0.31 -29.57 7.93
CA PHE A 122 -1.08 -29.52 7.50
C PHE A 122 -1.23 -28.81 6.16
N GLU A 123 -2.23 -29.24 5.40
CA GLU A 123 -2.61 -28.66 4.11
C GLU A 123 -3.80 -27.71 4.29
N GLU A 124 -3.83 -26.65 3.49
CA GLU A 124 -4.98 -25.75 3.39
C GLU A 124 -5.41 -25.61 1.93
N LYS A 125 -6.72 -25.45 1.72
CA LYS A 125 -7.29 -25.16 0.41
C LYS A 125 -7.55 -23.66 0.27
N VAL A 126 -7.14 -23.08 -0.86
CA VAL A 126 -7.45 -21.70 -1.21
C VAL A 126 -8.91 -21.62 -1.66
N ILE A 127 -9.70 -20.80 -0.97
CA ILE A 127 -11.11 -20.58 -1.31
C ILE A 127 -11.25 -19.44 -2.34
N GLN A 128 -10.61 -18.30 -2.06
CA GLN A 128 -10.75 -17.11 -2.88
C GLN A 128 -9.56 -16.17 -2.72
N VAL A 129 -9.08 -15.61 -3.82
CA VAL A 129 -8.13 -14.48 -3.82
C VAL A 129 -8.90 -13.18 -4.01
N ARG A 130 -8.62 -12.17 -3.17
CA ARG A 130 -9.31 -10.88 -3.17
C ARG A 130 -8.34 -9.72 -2.99
N TYR A 131 -8.77 -8.56 -3.48
CA TYR A 131 -8.12 -7.28 -3.22
C TYR A 131 -8.27 -6.82 -1.76
N ASP A 132 -7.20 -6.25 -1.20
CA ASP A 132 -7.19 -5.64 0.14
C ASP A 132 -6.83 -4.14 0.10
N PRO A 133 -7.70 -3.22 0.55
CA PRO A 133 -7.42 -1.78 0.52
C PRO A 133 -6.40 -1.32 1.56
N CYS A 134 -6.02 -2.18 2.51
CA CYS A 134 -5.08 -1.86 3.59
C CYS A 134 -3.62 -2.14 3.24
N ARG A 135 -3.33 -2.81 2.12
CA ARG A 135 -1.98 -3.15 1.65
C ARG A 135 -1.91 -3.09 0.12
N SER A 136 -0.72 -3.29 -0.44
CA SER A 136 -0.54 -3.35 -1.90
C SER A 136 -0.78 -4.74 -2.48
N ALA A 137 -0.41 -5.79 -1.73
CA ALA A 137 -0.57 -7.18 -2.12
C ALA A 137 -2.02 -7.65 -2.01
N ASP A 138 -2.38 -8.66 -2.80
CA ASP A 138 -3.68 -9.32 -2.67
C ASP A 138 -3.64 -10.35 -1.54
N ILE A 139 -4.83 -10.73 -1.07
CA ILE A 139 -5.00 -11.66 0.05
C ILE A 139 -5.78 -12.89 -0.39
N ALA A 140 -5.43 -14.03 0.18
CA ALA A 140 -6.12 -15.30 -0.06
C ALA A 140 -6.87 -15.72 1.20
N LEU A 141 -8.13 -16.11 1.05
CA LEU A 141 -8.88 -16.82 2.08
C LEU A 141 -8.55 -18.30 1.95
N VAL A 142 -7.99 -18.86 3.00
CA VAL A 142 -7.60 -20.27 3.05
C VAL A 142 -8.35 -20.98 4.17
N ALA A 143 -8.65 -22.25 3.94
CA ALA A 143 -9.31 -23.11 4.90
C ALA A 143 -8.54 -24.43 5.03
N GLY A 144 -8.31 -24.86 6.26
CA GLY A 144 -7.71 -26.15 6.58
C GLY A 144 -8.35 -26.65 7.87
N GLY A 145 -8.64 -27.95 7.94
CA GLY A 145 -9.34 -28.55 9.07
C GLY A 145 -10.65 -27.82 9.39
N SER A 146 -10.71 -27.23 10.58
CA SER A 146 -11.91 -26.56 11.11
C SER A 146 -11.90 -25.03 10.94
N ARG A 147 -10.77 -24.43 10.58
CA ARG A 147 -10.59 -22.96 10.60
C ARG A 147 -10.44 -22.33 9.22
N LYS A 148 -10.71 -21.03 9.18
CA LYS A 148 -10.49 -20.18 7.99
C LYS A 148 -9.65 -18.98 8.39
N ARG A 149 -8.68 -18.61 7.55
CA ARG A 149 -7.84 -17.44 7.80
C ARG A 149 -7.44 -16.74 6.51
N TRP A 150 -7.08 -15.47 6.64
CA TRP A 150 -6.56 -14.68 5.55
C TRP A 150 -5.04 -14.70 5.61
N ILE A 151 -4.43 -14.94 4.46
CA ILE A 151 -2.98 -14.89 4.28
C ILE A 151 -2.65 -13.94 3.12
N ILE A 152 -1.37 -13.61 2.94
CA ILE A 152 -0.90 -12.92 1.73
C ILE A 152 -0.92 -13.93 0.58
N ALA A 153 -1.50 -13.54 -0.56
CA ALA A 153 -1.48 -14.37 -1.76
C ALA A 153 -0.13 -14.28 -2.48
N THR A 154 0.35 -15.40 -3.01
CA THR A 154 1.50 -15.46 -3.92
C THR A 154 1.10 -15.13 -5.37
N GLU A 155 2.06 -15.05 -6.29
CA GLU A 155 1.85 -14.53 -7.65
C GLU A 155 0.82 -15.34 -8.44
N ASN A 156 1.01 -16.66 -8.49
CA ASN A 156 0.18 -17.56 -9.30
C ASN A 156 -0.91 -18.29 -8.49
N MET A 157 -1.25 -17.81 -7.29
CA MET A 157 -2.24 -18.46 -6.43
C MET A 157 -3.66 -18.30 -6.97
N GLN A 158 -4.38 -19.41 -7.14
CA GLN A 158 -5.75 -19.45 -7.65
C GLN A 158 -6.72 -20.05 -6.61
N ALA A 159 -8.01 -19.86 -6.85
CA ALA A 159 -9.04 -20.49 -6.04
C ALA A 159 -9.12 -21.99 -6.37
N GLY A 160 -9.02 -22.85 -5.36
CA GLY A 160 -9.00 -24.31 -5.50
C GLY A 160 -7.67 -24.94 -5.14
N ASP A 161 -6.58 -24.18 -5.19
CA ASP A 161 -5.22 -24.66 -4.94
C ASP A 161 -5.06 -25.22 -3.52
N ARG A 162 -4.16 -26.20 -3.39
CA ARG A 162 -3.74 -26.78 -2.11
C ARG A 162 -2.36 -26.25 -1.77
N ILE A 163 -2.20 -25.75 -0.56
CA ILE A 163 -0.95 -25.22 -0.03
C ILE A 163 -0.51 -26.05 1.16
N LEU A 164 0.77 -26.40 1.20
CA LEU A 164 1.37 -27.15 2.29
C LEU A 164 2.01 -26.21 3.31
N ASN A 165 1.76 -26.46 4.60
CA ASN A 165 2.48 -25.81 5.69
C ASN A 165 3.22 -26.87 6.50
N SER A 166 4.55 -26.81 6.47
CA SER A 166 5.42 -27.76 7.17
C SER A 166 6.48 -27.03 8.00
N ASN A 167 6.80 -27.58 9.17
CA ASN A 167 7.92 -27.18 10.01
C ASN A 167 9.08 -28.19 9.99
N HIS A 168 8.96 -29.28 9.23
CA HIS A 168 9.95 -30.35 9.22
C HIS A 168 11.17 -29.96 8.38
N ILE A 169 12.36 -30.12 8.96
CA ILE A 169 13.64 -29.95 8.27
C ILE A 169 14.18 -31.34 7.96
N GLY A 170 14.00 -31.76 6.71
CA GLY A 170 14.54 -33.03 6.21
C GLY A 170 16.04 -32.92 5.90
N ARG A 171 16.71 -34.07 5.79
CA ARG A 171 18.12 -34.14 5.37
C ARG A 171 18.32 -33.68 3.92
N MET A 172 17.33 -33.96 3.07
CA MET A 172 17.30 -33.53 1.67
C MET A 172 16.38 -32.31 1.52
N SER A 173 16.72 -31.43 0.58
CA SER A 173 15.90 -30.26 0.28
C SER A 173 14.59 -30.64 -0.40
N VAL A 174 13.52 -29.92 -0.11
CA VAL A 174 12.19 -30.13 -0.69
C VAL A 174 12.04 -29.28 -1.96
N ALA A 175 11.50 -29.88 -3.03
CA ALA A 175 11.05 -29.16 -4.22
C ALA A 175 9.69 -28.50 -3.92
N ALA A 176 9.73 -27.33 -3.29
CA ALA A 176 8.53 -26.62 -2.83
C ALA A 176 7.80 -25.92 -3.99
N GLN A 177 6.46 -25.96 -3.96
CA GLN A 177 5.62 -25.23 -4.89
C GLN A 177 5.37 -23.79 -4.41
N GLU A 178 4.92 -22.92 -5.31
CA GLU A 178 4.56 -21.55 -4.93
C GLU A 178 3.35 -21.55 -3.99
N GLY A 179 3.44 -20.82 -2.87
CA GLY A 179 2.40 -20.79 -1.84
C GLY A 179 2.66 -21.71 -0.64
N ASP A 180 3.54 -22.70 -0.81
CA ASP A 180 3.97 -23.57 0.28
C ASP A 180 4.82 -22.81 1.29
N ALA A 181 4.68 -23.19 2.56
CA ALA A 181 5.45 -22.64 3.66
C ALA A 181 6.32 -23.72 4.30
N HIS A 182 7.63 -23.48 4.28
CA HIS A 182 8.65 -24.39 4.81
C HIS A 182 9.67 -23.60 5.64
N PRO A 183 10.38 -24.28 6.56
CA PRO A 183 11.56 -23.71 7.20
C PRO A 183 12.66 -23.45 6.17
N LEU A 184 13.45 -22.40 6.36
CA LEU A 184 14.57 -22.06 5.48
C LEU A 184 15.58 -23.21 5.35
N GLY A 185 15.74 -24.02 6.39
CA GLY A 185 16.58 -25.22 6.40
C GLY A 185 16.14 -26.31 5.40
N ALA A 186 14.85 -26.40 5.06
CA ALA A 186 14.34 -27.39 4.12
C ALA A 186 14.39 -26.95 2.65
N LEU A 187 14.54 -25.65 2.38
CA LEU A 187 14.48 -25.12 1.01
C LEU A 187 15.83 -25.21 0.28
N PRO A 188 15.86 -25.48 -1.04
CA PRO A 188 17.09 -25.41 -1.81
C PRO A 188 17.63 -23.98 -1.90
N VAL A 189 18.95 -23.87 -2.04
CA VAL A 189 19.63 -22.57 -2.26
C VAL A 189 19.19 -22.00 -3.61
N GLY A 190 19.01 -20.68 -3.68
CA GLY A 190 18.52 -19.97 -4.87
C GLY A 190 17.00 -19.87 -4.97
N THR A 191 16.26 -20.46 -4.02
CA THR A 191 14.79 -20.35 -3.98
C THR A 191 14.32 -18.92 -3.76
N LEU A 192 13.25 -18.56 -4.48
CA LEU A 192 12.53 -17.31 -4.27
C LEU A 192 11.59 -17.46 -3.07
N ILE A 193 11.70 -16.55 -2.12
CA ILE A 193 10.93 -16.57 -0.88
C ILE A 193 10.29 -15.22 -0.58
N ASN A 194 9.18 -15.24 0.13
CA ASN A 194 8.51 -14.08 0.69
C ASN A 194 8.03 -14.35 2.12
N ASN A 195 7.49 -13.31 2.78
CA ASN A 195 6.94 -13.41 4.14
C ASN A 195 7.90 -14.04 5.15
N VAL A 196 9.13 -13.52 5.22
CA VAL A 196 10.19 -14.10 6.07
C VAL A 196 10.07 -13.63 7.52
N GLU A 197 10.26 -14.57 8.44
CA GLU A 197 10.35 -14.34 9.88
C GLU A 197 11.76 -13.87 10.30
N SER A 198 11.84 -13.01 11.32
CA SER A 198 13.12 -12.63 11.93
C SER A 198 13.65 -13.71 12.86
N GLU A 199 12.77 -14.25 13.68
CA GLU A 199 13.01 -15.30 14.66
C GLU A 199 11.88 -16.33 14.54
N PRO A 200 12.14 -17.62 14.85
CA PRO A 200 11.13 -18.67 14.69
C PRO A 200 9.86 -18.36 15.48
N GLY A 201 8.70 -18.40 14.83
CA GLY A 201 7.40 -18.19 15.48
C GLY A 201 7.03 -16.72 15.71
N ARG A 202 7.90 -15.77 15.37
CA ARG A 202 7.61 -14.33 15.49
C ARG A 202 6.63 -13.84 14.42
N GLY A 203 6.41 -14.64 13.38
CA GLY A 203 5.57 -14.31 12.23
C GLY A 203 6.27 -13.42 11.20
N ALA A 204 5.74 -13.44 9.97
CA ALA A 204 6.35 -12.76 8.84
C ALA A 204 6.41 -11.22 9.03
N GLN A 205 7.62 -10.67 8.99
CA GLN A 205 7.86 -9.23 9.11
C GLN A 205 8.39 -8.63 7.81
N TYR A 206 9.20 -9.38 7.06
CA TYR A 206 9.88 -8.93 5.85
C TYR A 206 9.20 -9.46 4.58
N ILE A 207 9.43 -8.78 3.46
CA ILE A 207 9.02 -9.22 2.11
C ILE A 207 7.52 -9.50 2.01
N ARG A 208 6.70 -8.50 2.38
CA ARG A 208 5.23 -8.58 2.40
C ARG A 208 4.52 -7.74 1.34
N ALA A 209 5.28 -6.92 0.62
CA ALA A 209 4.72 -5.96 -0.32
C ALA A 209 4.49 -6.62 -1.69
N ALA A 210 3.52 -6.09 -2.44
CA ALA A 210 3.18 -6.55 -3.79
C ALA A 210 4.42 -6.71 -4.70
N GLY A 211 4.52 -7.85 -5.38
CA GLY A 211 5.62 -8.18 -6.30
C GLY A 211 7.00 -8.38 -5.67
N THR A 212 7.14 -8.26 -4.35
CA THR A 212 8.44 -8.44 -3.68
C THR A 212 8.80 -9.92 -3.52
N CYS A 213 10.10 -10.20 -3.62
CA CYS A 213 10.69 -11.50 -3.34
C CYS A 213 12.10 -11.32 -2.80
N GLY A 214 12.55 -12.29 -2.02
CA GLY A 214 13.93 -12.47 -1.61
C GLY A 214 14.48 -13.77 -2.16
N VAL A 215 15.77 -13.95 -2.02
CA VAL A 215 16.49 -15.14 -2.48
C VAL A 215 17.23 -15.76 -1.31
N LEU A 216 17.15 -17.07 -1.16
CA LEU A 216 18.00 -17.82 -0.22
C LEU A 216 19.41 -17.99 -0.81
N LEU A 217 20.43 -17.39 -0.19
CA LEU A 217 21.79 -17.36 -0.77
C LEU A 217 22.65 -18.55 -0.35
N ARG A 218 22.68 -18.87 0.94
CA ARG A 218 23.45 -20.00 1.49
C ARG A 218 23.02 -20.33 2.91
N LYS A 219 23.43 -21.49 3.40
CA LYS A 219 23.21 -21.96 4.77
C LYS A 219 24.56 -22.23 5.44
N VAL A 220 24.72 -21.81 6.68
CA VAL A 220 25.95 -21.98 7.46
C VAL A 220 25.56 -22.27 8.91
N ASN A 221 26.04 -23.38 9.48
CA ASN A 221 25.91 -23.73 10.90
C ASN A 221 24.49 -23.54 11.47
N GLY A 222 23.47 -24.10 10.81
CA GLY A 222 22.07 -23.98 11.26
C GLY A 222 21.45 -22.59 11.04
N THR A 223 22.09 -21.73 10.25
CA THR A 223 21.60 -20.39 9.91
C THR A 223 21.47 -20.22 8.41
N ALA A 224 20.48 -19.45 7.97
CA ALA A 224 20.22 -19.14 6.58
C ALA A 224 20.54 -17.67 6.30
N ILE A 225 21.23 -17.41 5.19
CA ILE A 225 21.51 -16.07 4.70
C ILE A 225 20.56 -15.78 3.55
N ILE A 226 19.72 -14.77 3.72
CA ILE A 226 18.74 -14.33 2.73
C ILE A 226 19.14 -12.97 2.15
N GLN A 227 18.78 -12.74 0.89
CA GLN A 227 18.86 -11.44 0.25
C GLN A 227 17.48 -10.77 0.25
N LEU A 228 17.38 -9.58 0.83
CA LEU A 228 16.17 -8.77 0.82
C LEU A 228 15.97 -8.06 -0.54
N PRO A 229 14.76 -7.58 -0.87
CA PRO A 229 14.51 -6.80 -2.09
C PRO A 229 15.40 -5.55 -2.24
N SER A 230 15.91 -5.01 -1.13
CA SER A 230 16.87 -3.90 -1.11
C SER A 230 18.32 -4.32 -1.44
N LYS A 231 18.55 -5.58 -1.81
CA LYS A 231 19.85 -6.23 -1.99
C LYS A 231 20.69 -6.39 -0.71
N ARG A 232 20.19 -5.91 0.44
CA ARG A 232 20.83 -6.12 1.74
C ARG A 232 20.71 -7.58 2.17
N GLN A 233 21.79 -8.14 2.70
CA GLN A 233 21.81 -9.50 3.24
C GLN A 233 21.36 -9.52 4.71
N MET A 234 20.68 -10.60 5.09
CA MET A 234 20.18 -10.84 6.45
C MET A 234 20.43 -12.29 6.83
N GLN A 235 20.93 -12.53 8.05
CA GLN A 235 21.15 -13.85 8.62
C GLN A 235 20.07 -14.16 9.65
N VAL A 236 19.42 -15.30 9.50
CA VAL A 236 18.34 -15.81 10.36
C VAL A 236 18.57 -17.29 10.67
N LEU A 237 17.85 -17.83 11.65
CA LEU A 237 17.89 -19.26 11.95
C LEU A 237 17.24 -20.06 10.81
N GLU A 238 17.74 -21.28 10.58
CA GLU A 238 17.17 -22.16 9.55
C GLU A 238 15.75 -22.65 9.86
N THR A 239 15.37 -22.60 11.14
CA THR A 239 14.05 -22.97 11.66
C THR A 239 12.98 -21.91 11.41
N CYS A 240 13.36 -20.70 10.99
CA CYS A 240 12.41 -19.66 10.59
C CYS A 240 11.60 -20.13 9.37
N ILE A 241 10.29 -19.90 9.40
CA ILE A 241 9.40 -20.23 8.29
C ILE A 241 9.45 -19.13 7.24
N ALA A 242 9.41 -19.54 5.97
CA ALA A 242 9.23 -18.64 4.83
C ALA A 242 8.23 -19.26 3.85
N THR A 243 7.58 -18.41 3.05
CA THR A 243 6.69 -18.87 1.97
C THR A 243 7.44 -18.81 0.65
N VAL A 244 7.30 -19.83 -0.17
CA VAL A 244 7.97 -19.94 -1.47
C VAL A 244 7.20 -19.14 -2.53
N GLY A 245 7.93 -18.49 -3.41
CA GLY A 245 7.40 -17.71 -4.53
C GLY A 245 7.43 -16.20 -4.31
N ARG A 246 6.76 -15.47 -5.20
CA ARG A 246 6.70 -14.00 -5.19
C ARG A 246 5.35 -13.55 -4.62
N VAL A 247 5.29 -12.34 -4.09
CA VAL A 247 4.00 -11.79 -3.61
C VAL A 247 3.14 -11.38 -4.82
N SER A 248 1.84 -11.62 -4.73
CA SER A 248 0.82 -11.19 -5.70
C SER A 248 0.90 -9.71 -6.10
N ASN A 249 0.20 -9.37 -7.20
CA ASN A 249 0.09 -8.01 -7.75
C ASN A 249 1.45 -7.44 -8.20
N VAL A 250 2.14 -8.14 -9.10
CA VAL A 250 3.50 -7.77 -9.56
C VAL A 250 3.53 -6.40 -10.24
N ASP A 251 2.52 -6.09 -11.05
CA ASP A 251 2.45 -4.83 -11.81
C ASP A 251 1.95 -3.63 -10.98
N HIS A 252 1.91 -3.75 -9.65
CA HIS A 252 1.53 -2.64 -8.77
C HIS A 252 2.38 -1.38 -8.99
N ASN A 253 3.65 -1.55 -9.35
CA ASN A 253 4.59 -0.46 -9.60
C ASN A 253 4.32 0.28 -10.93
N LYS A 254 3.73 -0.38 -11.93
CA LYS A 254 3.40 0.20 -13.24
C LYS A 254 2.08 0.97 -13.24
N ARG A 255 1.35 0.97 -12.11
CA ARG A 255 0.04 1.63 -12.00
C ARG A 255 0.13 3.15 -12.15
N VAL A 256 -0.53 3.68 -13.17
CA VAL A 256 -0.66 5.13 -13.38
C VAL A 256 -1.80 5.72 -12.52
N ILE A 257 -1.50 6.76 -11.73
CA ILE A 257 -2.49 7.43 -10.87
C ILE A 257 -3.50 8.27 -11.68
N GLY A 258 -3.10 8.82 -12.82
CA GLY A 258 -3.97 9.58 -13.73
C GLY A 258 -4.29 10.99 -13.21
N LYS A 259 -5.11 11.10 -12.16
CA LYS A 259 -5.58 12.39 -11.61
C LYS A 259 -5.29 12.56 -10.12
N ALA A 260 -5.14 13.81 -9.69
CA ALA A 260 -4.92 14.16 -8.28
C ALA A 260 -6.02 13.62 -7.34
N GLY A 261 -7.27 13.57 -7.80
CA GLY A 261 -8.39 13.01 -7.04
C GLY A 261 -8.18 11.56 -6.58
N ARG A 262 -7.50 10.73 -7.39
CA ARG A 262 -7.21 9.34 -7.02
C ARG A 262 -6.25 9.26 -5.81
N ASN A 263 -5.29 10.19 -5.70
CA ASN A 263 -4.46 10.31 -4.49
C ASN A 263 -5.28 10.72 -3.27
N ARG A 264 -6.28 11.60 -3.44
CA ARG A 264 -7.20 11.97 -2.36
C ARG A 264 -8.04 10.78 -1.90
N TRP A 265 -8.52 9.93 -2.81
CA TRP A 265 -9.25 8.70 -2.47
C TRP A 265 -8.39 7.71 -1.68
N LEU A 266 -7.09 7.62 -1.99
CA LEU A 266 -6.11 6.83 -1.23
C LEU A 266 -5.75 7.42 0.14
N GLY A 267 -6.29 8.59 0.51
CA GLY A 267 -6.04 9.24 1.79
C GLY A 267 -4.72 10.02 1.86
N LYS A 268 -4.16 10.39 0.71
CA LYS A 268 -2.95 11.22 0.60
C LYS A 268 -3.35 12.69 0.38
N ARG A 269 -2.87 13.58 1.25
CA ARG A 269 -3.02 15.04 1.15
C ARG A 269 -1.88 15.62 0.30
N PRO A 270 -2.05 16.80 -0.32
CA PRO A 270 -0.96 17.46 -1.02
C PRO A 270 0.18 17.85 -0.08
N ASN A 271 1.38 18.03 -0.63
CA ASN A 271 2.52 18.56 0.08
C ASN A 271 2.31 20.05 0.41
N SER A 272 3.09 20.57 1.36
CA SER A 272 3.09 22.01 1.67
C SER A 272 3.57 22.82 0.46
N GLY A 273 2.95 23.99 0.24
CA GLY A 273 3.39 24.95 -0.77
C GLY A 273 4.62 25.76 -0.36
N ARG A 274 5.09 25.62 0.90
CA ARG A 274 6.28 26.31 1.38
C ARG A 274 7.52 25.82 0.62
N TRP A 275 8.20 26.75 -0.04
CA TRP A 275 9.47 26.49 -0.67
C TRP A 275 10.57 26.29 0.39
N HIS A 276 11.41 25.28 0.20
CA HIS A 276 12.56 25.00 1.06
C HIS A 276 13.81 24.90 0.18
N ARG A 277 14.87 25.61 0.56
CA ARG A 277 16.17 25.49 -0.12
C ARG A 277 16.74 24.09 0.12
N LYS A 278 17.20 23.42 -0.94
CA LYS A 278 17.90 22.13 -0.83
C LYS A 278 19.22 22.33 -0.07
N GLY A 279 19.52 21.45 0.88
CA GLY A 279 20.78 21.44 1.64
C GLY A 279 21.77 20.38 1.16
N GLY A 280 22.88 20.21 1.87
CA GLY A 280 23.93 19.23 1.52
C GLY A 280 23.52 17.75 1.57
N TRP A 281 22.36 17.45 2.18
CA TRP A 281 21.73 16.13 2.15
C TRP A 281 21.16 15.77 0.77
N ALA A 282 20.82 16.78 -0.05
CA ALA A 282 20.35 16.57 -1.40
C ALA A 282 21.50 16.14 -2.34
N GLY A 283 21.14 15.63 -3.50
CA GLY A 283 22.10 15.09 -4.47
C GLY A 283 22.29 13.58 -4.34
N ARG A 284 22.82 12.96 -5.41
CA ARG A 284 23.06 11.52 -5.46
C ARG A 284 24.16 11.15 -4.45
N LYS A 285 23.87 10.19 -3.57
CA LYS A 285 24.86 9.63 -2.63
C LYS A 285 25.11 8.18 -3.00
N ILE A 286 26.30 7.89 -3.51
CA ILE A 286 26.74 6.52 -3.79
C ILE A 286 27.33 5.98 -2.48
N ARG A 287 26.61 5.07 -1.83
CA ARG A 287 27.03 4.45 -0.57
C ARG A 287 27.35 2.97 -0.83
N PRO A 288 28.35 2.39 -0.16
CA PRO A 288 28.54 0.95 -0.18
C PRO A 288 27.30 0.26 0.43
N LEU A 289 27.11 -1.02 0.08
CA LEU A 289 26.05 -1.81 0.69
C LEU A 289 26.28 -1.88 2.22
N PRO A 290 25.24 -1.66 3.03
CA PRO A 290 25.37 -1.80 4.48
C PRO A 290 25.72 -3.24 4.83
N PRO A 291 26.40 -3.48 5.97
CA PRO A 291 26.76 -4.82 6.38
C PRO A 291 25.52 -5.69 6.59
N MET A 292 25.75 -7.01 6.48
CA MET A 292 24.75 -8.04 6.73
C MET A 292 24.15 -7.84 8.14
N LYS A 293 22.83 -7.93 8.23
CA LYS A 293 22.14 -7.87 9.52
C LYS A 293 21.99 -9.29 10.08
N SER A 294 22.57 -9.59 11.24
CA SER A 294 22.38 -10.89 11.89
C SER A 294 21.35 -10.81 13.02
N TYR A 295 20.47 -11.80 13.07
CA TYR A 295 19.52 -12.04 14.16
C TYR A 295 19.96 -13.19 15.08
N VAL A 296 21.06 -13.84 14.74
CA VAL A 296 21.59 -14.98 15.49
C VAL A 296 22.41 -14.43 16.66
N LYS A 297 22.05 -14.84 17.87
CA LYS A 297 22.83 -14.55 19.08
C LYS A 297 23.83 -15.69 19.25
N LEU A 298 25.12 -15.38 19.18
CA LEU A 298 26.15 -16.37 19.49
C LEU A 298 26.09 -16.67 21.00
N PRO A 299 26.26 -17.94 21.41
CA PRO A 299 26.45 -18.23 22.83
C PRO A 299 27.66 -17.45 23.34
N SER A 300 27.55 -16.82 24.51
CA SER A 300 28.71 -16.17 25.12
C SER A 300 29.77 -17.24 25.42
N ALA A 301 31.05 -16.89 25.27
CA ALA A 301 32.17 -17.80 25.53
C ALA A 301 32.12 -18.41 26.95
N ALA A 302 31.47 -17.74 27.90
CA ALA A 302 31.28 -18.20 29.28
C ALA A 302 30.23 -19.32 29.44
N ALA A 303 29.40 -19.61 28.42
CA ALA A 303 28.41 -20.69 28.48
C ALA A 303 28.94 -22.02 27.91
N GLN A 304 30.20 -22.06 27.49
CA GLN A 304 30.86 -23.24 26.89
C GLN A 304 31.94 -23.86 27.80
N SER A 305 32.13 -23.31 29.01
CA SER A 305 32.93 -23.89 30.10
C SER A 305 32.03 -24.62 31.09
#